data_AF-A0A961X4X6-F1
#
_entry.id   AF-A0A961X4X6-F1
#
_cell.length_a   1.000
_cell.length_b   1.000
_cell.length_c   1.000
_cell.angle_alpha   90.00
_cell.angle_beta   90.00
_cell.angle_gamma   90.00
#
_symmetry.space_group_name_H-M   'P 1'
#
loop_
_entity.id
_entity.type
_entity.pdbx_description
1 polymer ?
#
loop_
_entity_poly.entity_id
_entity_poly.type
_entity_poly.pdbx_seq_one_letter_code
_entity_poly.pdbx_strand_id
1 'polypeptide(L)'
;MSDEITNRHHLCYTQNFEQARSLNTQMNHVPVLAMTLTGGLWFGAGVTKDLPEEIRFALLIFAGFCNLSLIFAVLRIRDVLESYLEKLKEFNPDSFASGEPKNPKLPWLGSYSMILIYCALMLIGSLFSFVGAFWIYWPFESARWIGVILLLALLTAIYLTLFSRSTAASKHAES
;
A
#
# COMPACT_ATOMS: atom_id res chain seq x y z
N MET A 1 40.33 -3.11 -21.10
CA MET A 1 39.94 -2.68 -19.73
C MET A 1 38.86 -1.60 -19.75
N SER A 2 38.98 -0.54 -20.57
CA SER A 2 37.91 0.46 -20.77
C SER A 2 36.58 -0.14 -21.24
N ASP A 3 36.61 -0.99 -22.27
CA ASP A 3 35.38 -1.55 -22.86
C ASP A 3 34.61 -2.49 -21.93
N GLU A 4 35.32 -3.20 -21.05
CA GLU A 4 34.71 -4.10 -20.07
C GLU A 4 33.96 -3.32 -18.98
N ILE A 5 34.53 -2.19 -18.52
CA ILE A 5 33.90 -1.30 -17.53
C ILE A 5 32.65 -0.66 -18.14
N THR A 6 32.75 -0.13 -19.36
CA THR A 6 31.61 0.44 -20.09
C THR A 6 30.50 -0.58 -20.31
N ASN A 7 30.84 -1.82 -20.70
CA ASN A 7 29.86 -2.88 -20.87
C ASN A 7 29.18 -3.26 -19.54
N ARG A 8 29.94 -3.35 -18.45
CA ARG A 8 29.38 -3.61 -17.11
C ARG A 8 28.41 -2.52 -16.68
N HIS A 9 28.77 -1.26 -16.88
CA HIS A 9 27.92 -0.11 -16.54
C HIS A 9 26.62 -0.12 -17.35
N HIS A 10 26.71 -0.40 -18.66
CA HIS A 10 25.55 -0.57 -19.52
C HIS A 10 24.64 -1.71 -19.03
N LEU A 11 25.19 -2.89 -18.72
CA LEU A 11 24.42 -4.03 -18.21
C LEU A 11 23.70 -3.72 -16.90
N CYS A 12 24.39 -3.11 -15.94
CA CYS A 12 23.78 -2.72 -14.67
C CYS A 12 22.66 -1.69 -14.86
N TYR A 13 22.85 -0.72 -15.75
CA TYR A 13 21.81 0.26 -16.08
C TYR A 13 20.57 -0.42 -16.70
N THR A 14 20.76 -1.29 -17.69
CA THR A 14 19.67 -2.04 -18.32
C THR A 14 18.91 -2.90 -17.31
N GLN A 15 19.63 -3.63 -16.45
CA GLN A 15 19.01 -4.46 -15.41
C GLN A 15 18.18 -3.64 -14.42
N ASN A 16 18.73 -2.51 -13.94
CA ASN A 16 18.00 -1.62 -13.03
C ASN A 16 16.74 -1.05 -13.68
N PHE A 17 16.81 -0.68 -14.97
CA PHE A 17 15.66 -0.20 -15.71
C PHE A 17 14.58 -1.27 -15.89
N GLU A 18 14.97 -2.51 -16.22
CA GLU A 18 14.04 -3.64 -16.34
C GLU A 18 13.37 -3.96 -15.00
N GLN A 19 14.11 -3.95 -13.91
CA GLN A 19 13.59 -4.15 -12.56
C GLN A 19 12.63 -3.02 -12.15
N ALA A 20 12.97 -1.76 -12.40
CA ALA A 20 12.09 -0.62 -12.15
C ALA A 20 10.78 -0.73 -12.94
N ARG A 21 10.85 -1.12 -14.21
CA ARG A 21 9.66 -1.34 -15.05
C ARG A 21 8.78 -2.47 -14.51
N SER A 22 9.38 -3.60 -14.12
CA SER A 22 8.66 -4.74 -13.55
C SER A 22 7.95 -4.36 -12.24
N LEU A 23 8.62 -3.63 -11.35
CA LEU A 23 8.03 -3.12 -10.10
C LEU A 23 6.86 -2.19 -10.36
N ASN A 24 6.98 -1.28 -11.33
CA ASN A 24 5.88 -0.39 -11.71
C ASN A 24 4.66 -1.16 -12.24
N THR A 25 4.88 -2.22 -13.03
CA THR A 25 3.78 -3.11 -13.47
C THR A 25 3.11 -3.81 -12.28
N GLN A 26 3.89 -4.34 -11.32
CA GLN A 26 3.33 -4.98 -10.13
C GLN A 26 2.52 -3.99 -9.28
N MET A 27 3.02 -2.77 -9.11
CA MET A 27 2.31 -1.69 -8.41
C MET A 27 0.95 -1.39 -9.04
N ASN A 28 0.86 -1.36 -10.37
CA ASN A 28 -0.37 -1.10 -11.12
C ASN A 28 -1.41 -2.23 -11.00
N HIS A 29 -1.04 -3.42 -10.54
CA HIS A 29 -1.99 -4.51 -10.28
C HIS A 29 -2.67 -4.41 -8.90
N VAL A 30 -2.12 -3.64 -7.97
CA VAL A 30 -2.67 -3.51 -6.60
C VAL A 30 -4.14 -3.06 -6.58
N PRO A 31 -4.59 -2.06 -7.38
CA PRO A 31 -6.00 -1.65 -7.39
C PRO A 31 -6.95 -2.76 -7.82
N VAL A 32 -6.55 -3.59 -8.78
CA VAL A 32 -7.35 -4.72 -9.25
C VAL A 32 -7.45 -5.78 -8.15
N LEU A 33 -6.33 -6.10 -7.50
CA LEU A 33 -6.32 -7.02 -6.35
C LEU A 33 -7.23 -6.52 -5.22
N ALA A 34 -7.16 -5.23 -4.90
CA ALA A 34 -8.03 -4.60 -3.91
C ALA A 34 -9.50 -4.75 -4.30
N MET A 35 -9.87 -4.42 -5.54
CA MET A 35 -11.24 -4.49 -6.04
C MET A 35 -11.78 -5.93 -6.02
N THR A 36 -11.02 -6.90 -6.51
CA THR A 36 -11.46 -8.30 -6.57
C THR A 36 -11.60 -8.91 -5.18
N LEU A 37 -10.60 -8.73 -4.33
CA LEU A 37 -10.59 -9.32 -2.99
C LEU A 37 -11.67 -8.68 -2.12
N THR A 38 -11.70 -7.35 -2.04
CA THR A 38 -12.59 -6.64 -1.13
C THR A 38 -14.03 -6.64 -1.66
N GLY A 39 -14.22 -6.50 -2.97
CA GLY A 39 -15.52 -6.63 -3.61
C GLY A 39 -16.11 -8.03 -3.44
N GLY A 40 -15.31 -9.08 -3.61
CA GLY A 40 -15.75 -10.46 -3.41
C GLY A 40 -16.17 -10.75 -1.96
N LEU A 41 -15.40 -10.25 -0.98
CA LEU A 41 -15.72 -10.40 0.44
C LEU A 41 -17.00 -9.64 0.82
N TRP A 42 -17.16 -8.41 0.32
CA TRP A 42 -18.38 -7.63 0.52
C TRP A 42 -19.61 -8.29 -0.11
N PHE A 43 -19.48 -8.83 -1.32
CA PHE A 43 -20.55 -9.57 -1.97
C PHE A 43 -20.97 -10.79 -1.15
N GLY A 44 -20.01 -11.59 -0.69
CA GLY A 44 -20.28 -12.74 0.18
C GLY A 44 -20.95 -12.36 1.50
N ALA A 45 -20.49 -11.27 2.13
CA ALA A 45 -21.06 -10.80 3.39
C ALA A 45 -22.45 -10.16 3.24
N GLY A 46 -22.77 -9.55 2.10
CA GLY A 46 -24.03 -8.81 1.90
C GLY A 46 -25.14 -9.62 1.23
N VAL A 47 -24.81 -10.50 0.26
CA VAL A 47 -25.81 -11.12 -0.62
C VAL A 47 -26.19 -12.54 -0.19
N THR A 48 -25.27 -13.27 0.46
CA THR A 48 -25.54 -14.65 0.87
C THR A 48 -26.53 -14.68 2.02
N LYS A 49 -27.78 -15.11 1.78
CA LYS A 49 -28.88 -15.01 2.76
C LYS A 49 -28.69 -15.87 4.01
N ASP A 50 -28.15 -17.07 3.86
CA ASP A 50 -28.03 -18.05 4.95
C ASP A 50 -26.70 -17.98 5.70
N LEU A 51 -25.97 -16.86 5.57
CA LEU A 51 -24.69 -16.69 6.25
C LEU A 51 -24.90 -16.18 7.68
N PRO A 52 -24.40 -16.90 8.71
CA PRO A 52 -24.38 -16.43 10.10
C PRO A 52 -23.71 -15.06 10.23
N GLU A 53 -24.17 -14.25 11.18
CA GLU A 53 -23.65 -12.89 11.39
C GLU A 53 -22.17 -12.90 11.77
N GLU A 54 -21.70 -13.92 12.49
CA GLU A 54 -20.29 -14.10 12.86
C GLU A 54 -19.39 -14.23 11.62
N ILE A 55 -19.87 -14.93 10.60
CA ILE A 55 -19.12 -15.13 9.35
C ILE A 55 -19.12 -13.84 8.55
N ARG A 56 -20.26 -13.12 8.48
CA ARG A 56 -20.32 -11.80 7.82
C ARG A 56 -19.38 -10.80 8.49
N PHE A 57 -19.36 -10.79 9.83
CA PHE A 57 -18.43 -10.01 10.63
C PHE A 57 -16.99 -10.34 10.26
N ALA A 58 -16.61 -11.62 10.30
CA ALA A 58 -15.25 -12.06 10.00
C ALA A 58 -14.82 -11.69 8.57
N LEU A 59 -15.70 -11.84 7.58
CA LEU A 59 -15.43 -11.46 6.19
C LEU A 59 -15.15 -9.96 6.05
N LEU A 60 -15.93 -9.12 6.72
CA LEU A 60 -15.75 -7.67 6.67
C LEU A 60 -14.52 -7.20 7.46
N ILE A 61 -14.24 -7.79 8.62
CA ILE A 61 -12.98 -7.55 9.35
C ILE A 61 -11.79 -7.91 8.47
N PHE A 62 -11.83 -9.09 7.84
CA PHE A 62 -10.78 -9.54 6.94
C PHE A 62 -10.61 -8.61 5.73
N ALA A 63 -11.70 -8.20 5.09
CA ALA A 63 -11.67 -7.20 4.01
C ALA A 63 -11.03 -5.88 4.45
N GLY A 64 -11.30 -5.44 5.68
CA GLY A 64 -10.69 -4.27 6.29
C GLY A 64 -9.17 -4.39 6.38
N PHE A 65 -8.67 -5.51 6.92
CA PHE A 65 -7.23 -5.77 7.04
C PHE A 65 -6.55 -6.03 5.69
N CYS A 66 -7.23 -6.65 4.73
CA CYS A 66 -6.69 -6.83 3.38
C CYS A 66 -6.40 -5.49 2.71
N ASN A 67 -7.34 -4.53 2.79
CA ASN A 67 -7.10 -3.18 2.29
C ASN A 67 -5.89 -2.51 2.96
N LEU A 68 -5.79 -2.58 4.30
CA LEU A 68 -4.63 -2.02 5.01
C LEU A 68 -3.31 -2.69 4.60
N SER A 69 -3.33 -4.02 4.44
CA SER A 69 -2.15 -4.78 4.00
C SER A 69 -1.72 -4.39 2.59
N LEU A 70 -2.67 -4.16 1.68
CA LEU A 70 -2.39 -3.69 0.33
C LEU A 70 -1.86 -2.25 0.30
N ILE A 71 -2.30 -1.38 1.21
CA ILE A 71 -1.71 -0.04 1.42
C ILE A 71 -0.22 -0.18 1.78
N PHE A 72 0.12 -1.03 2.75
CA PHE A 72 1.53 -1.23 3.11
C PHE A 72 2.34 -1.85 1.97
N ALA A 73 1.77 -2.79 1.23
CA ALA A 73 2.42 -3.40 0.08
C ALA A 73 2.73 -2.37 -1.02
N VAL A 74 1.76 -1.50 -1.38
CA VAL A 74 1.97 -0.51 -2.45
C VAL A 74 2.97 0.56 -2.04
N LEU A 75 2.94 1.02 -0.79
CA LEU A 75 3.94 1.95 -0.25
C LEU A 75 5.34 1.33 -0.31
N ARG A 76 5.47 0.07 0.14
CA ARG A 76 6.75 -0.62 0.11
C ARG A 76 7.28 -0.82 -1.31
N ILE A 77 6.43 -1.23 -2.25
CA ILE A 77 6.81 -1.38 -3.67
C ILE A 77 7.28 -0.05 -4.23
N ARG A 78 6.60 1.06 -3.89
CA ARG A 78 7.01 2.39 -4.33
C ARG A 78 8.36 2.79 -3.75
N ASP A 79 8.61 2.56 -2.47
CA ASP A 79 9.89 2.92 -1.86
C ASP A 79 11.06 2.16 -2.51
N VAL A 80 10.85 0.87 -2.81
CA VAL A 80 11.84 0.07 -3.55
C VAL A 80 12.04 0.60 -4.96
N LEU A 81 10.96 0.95 -5.66
CA LEU A 81 11.02 1.55 -6.99
C LEU A 81 11.80 2.87 -6.98
N GLU A 82 11.60 3.71 -5.95
CA GLU A 82 12.31 4.98 -5.82
C GLU A 82 13.82 4.78 -5.73
N SER A 83 14.30 3.77 -4.98
CA SER A 83 15.74 3.44 -4.93
C SER A 83 16.34 3.09 -6.30
N TYR A 84 15.57 2.43 -7.18
CA TYR A 84 16.02 2.18 -8.55
C TYR A 84 16.01 3.47 -9.40
N LEU A 85 15.00 4.33 -9.23
CA LEU A 85 14.92 5.61 -9.93
C LEU A 85 16.07 6.54 -9.54
N GLU A 86 16.44 6.59 -8.26
CA GLU A 86 17.61 7.33 -7.77
C GLU A 86 18.90 6.85 -8.46
N LYS A 87 19.12 5.53 -8.55
CA LYS A 87 20.27 4.95 -9.27
C LYS A 87 20.28 5.26 -10.75
N LEU A 88 19.11 5.28 -11.40
CA LEU A 88 18.99 5.66 -12.80
C LEU A 88 19.29 7.16 -13.01
N LYS A 89 18.85 8.02 -12.08
CA LYS A 89 19.15 9.46 -12.08
C LYS A 89 20.63 9.74 -11.88
N GLU A 90 21.28 9.04 -10.95
CA GLU A 90 22.73 9.14 -10.72
C GLU A 90 23.55 8.79 -11.98
N PHE A 91 23.07 7.84 -12.79
CA PHE A 91 23.77 7.40 -14.00
C PHE A 91 23.77 8.45 -15.12
N ASN A 92 22.63 9.12 -15.36
CA ASN A 92 22.52 10.18 -16.36
C ASN A 92 21.46 11.22 -15.92
N PRO A 93 21.87 12.25 -15.17
CA PRO A 93 20.95 13.26 -14.64
C PRO A 93 20.23 14.06 -15.73
N ASP A 94 20.93 14.38 -16.83
CA ASP A 94 20.41 15.25 -17.90
C ASP A 94 19.28 14.61 -18.69
N SER A 95 19.27 13.27 -18.77
CA SER A 95 18.25 12.50 -19.49
C SER A 95 17.19 11.90 -18.56
N PHE A 96 17.27 12.14 -17.26
CA PHE A 96 16.35 11.55 -16.29
C PHE A 96 14.98 12.25 -16.31
N ALA A 97 13.92 11.47 -16.51
CA ALA A 97 12.55 11.96 -16.45
C ALA A 97 12.06 12.04 -14.99
N SER A 98 12.05 13.23 -14.40
CA SER A 98 11.66 13.44 -12.99
C SER A 98 10.17 13.17 -12.69
N GLY A 99 9.32 13.13 -13.72
CA GLY A 99 7.87 13.02 -13.54
C GLY A 99 7.22 14.33 -13.07
N GLU A 100 7.98 15.42 -12.98
CA GLU A 100 7.49 16.76 -12.63
C GLU A 100 7.30 17.59 -13.91
N PRO A 101 6.08 17.70 -14.45
CA PRO A 101 5.86 18.48 -15.65
C PRO A 101 6.10 19.96 -15.39
N LYS A 102 6.66 20.68 -16.37
CA LYS A 102 6.90 22.14 -16.27
C LYS A 102 5.62 22.95 -15.99
N ASN A 103 4.47 22.45 -16.44
CA ASN A 103 3.15 23.06 -16.26
C ASN A 103 2.17 22.03 -15.68
N PRO A 104 2.18 21.79 -14.36
CA PRO A 104 1.30 20.82 -13.74
C PRO A 104 -0.16 21.32 -13.76
N LYS A 105 -1.08 20.48 -14.20
CA LYS A 105 -2.53 20.76 -14.10
C LYS A 105 -3.08 20.59 -12.68
N LEU A 106 -2.40 19.78 -11.86
CA LEU A 106 -2.78 19.45 -10.48
C LEU A 106 -1.55 19.57 -9.57
N PRO A 107 -1.24 20.77 -9.03
CA PRO A 107 0.04 21.05 -8.38
C PRO A 107 0.24 20.32 -7.04
N TRP A 108 -0.83 19.86 -6.39
CA TRP A 108 -0.74 19.07 -5.16
C TRP A 108 -0.45 17.57 -5.39
N LEU A 109 -0.54 17.10 -6.64
CA LEU A 109 -0.27 15.72 -7.04
C LEU A 109 1.15 15.63 -7.61
N GLY A 110 2.13 15.44 -6.73
CA GLY A 110 3.53 15.21 -7.12
C GLY A 110 3.80 13.78 -7.62
N SER A 111 5.07 13.35 -7.53
CA SER A 111 5.55 12.03 -7.99
C SER A 111 4.89 10.82 -7.29
N TYR A 112 4.16 11.04 -6.19
CA TYR A 112 3.42 10.02 -5.45
C TYR A 112 1.89 10.04 -5.70
N SER A 113 1.43 10.87 -6.64
CA SER A 113 0.01 11.13 -6.90
C SER A 113 -0.84 9.86 -7.08
N MET A 114 -0.43 8.95 -7.96
CA MET A 114 -1.15 7.71 -8.24
C MET A 114 -1.32 6.83 -7.01
N ILE A 115 -0.27 6.70 -6.20
CA ILE A 115 -0.25 5.84 -5.01
C ILE A 115 -1.08 6.46 -3.91
N LEU A 116 -1.02 7.77 -3.73
CA LEU A 116 -1.88 8.47 -2.77
C LEU A 116 -3.36 8.22 -3.08
N ILE A 117 -3.75 8.25 -4.36
CA ILE A 117 -5.13 7.94 -4.76
C ILE A 117 -5.48 6.49 -4.42
N TYR A 118 -4.61 5.52 -4.74
CA TYR A 118 -4.84 4.11 -4.43
C TYR A 118 -4.95 3.87 -2.92
N CYS A 119 -4.05 4.44 -2.13
CA CYS A 119 -4.08 4.35 -0.68
C CYS A 119 -5.34 4.98 -0.10
N ALA A 120 -5.77 6.14 -0.60
CA ALA A 120 -7.00 6.80 -0.15
C ALA A 120 -8.23 5.92 -0.41
N LEU A 121 -8.34 5.34 -1.61
CA LEU A 121 -9.47 4.47 -1.96
C LEU A 121 -9.48 3.19 -1.12
N MET A 122 -8.33 2.53 -0.94
CA MET A 122 -8.22 1.35 -0.08
C MET A 122 -8.50 1.68 1.39
N LEU A 123 -8.09 2.86 1.86
CA LEU A 123 -8.38 3.31 3.22
C LEU A 123 -9.89 3.50 3.43
N ILE A 124 -10.56 4.14 2.47
CA ILE A 124 -12.03 4.24 2.48
C ILE A 124 -12.68 2.86 2.48
N GLY A 125 -12.20 1.93 1.64
CA GLY A 125 -12.66 0.55 1.61
C GLY A 125 -12.49 -0.16 2.96
N SER A 126 -11.35 0.05 3.62
CA SER A 126 -11.07 -0.49 4.95
C SER A 126 -12.02 0.08 6.01
N LEU A 127 -12.23 1.40 6.01
CA LEU A 127 -13.16 2.07 6.92
C LEU A 127 -14.59 1.56 6.74
N PHE A 128 -15.08 1.45 5.51
CA PHE A 128 -16.41 0.88 5.26
C PHE A 128 -16.50 -0.56 5.72
N SER A 129 -15.48 -1.38 5.49
CA SER A 129 -15.43 -2.76 5.98
C SER A 129 -15.55 -2.83 7.50
N PHE A 130 -14.79 -2.01 8.24
CA PHE A 130 -14.91 -1.97 9.70
C PHE A 130 -16.26 -1.43 10.15
N VAL A 131 -16.77 -0.36 9.55
CA VAL A 131 -18.10 0.18 9.89
C VAL A 131 -19.18 -0.88 9.64
N GLY A 132 -19.14 -1.58 8.51
CA GLY A 132 -20.08 -2.67 8.21
C GLY A 132 -19.99 -3.81 9.23
N ALA A 133 -18.78 -4.21 9.62
CA ALA A 133 -18.57 -5.25 10.63
C ALA A 133 -19.14 -4.83 12.00
N PHE A 134 -18.72 -3.69 12.54
CA PHE A 134 -19.06 -3.28 13.91
C PHE A 134 -20.46 -2.67 14.05
N TRP A 135 -21.01 -2.07 12.99
CA TRP A 135 -22.33 -1.42 13.07
C TRP A 135 -23.46 -2.35 12.63
N ILE A 136 -23.27 -3.10 11.54
CA ILE A 136 -24.33 -3.89 10.92
C ILE A 136 -24.31 -5.34 11.41
N TYR A 137 -23.15 -6.00 11.34
CA TYR A 137 -23.03 -7.44 11.58
C TYR A 137 -22.32 -7.77 12.89
N TRP A 138 -22.55 -6.98 13.94
CA TRP A 138 -21.93 -7.22 15.25
C TRP A 138 -22.56 -8.45 15.93
N PRO A 139 -21.81 -9.56 16.12
CA PRO A 139 -22.41 -10.81 16.56
C PRO A 139 -22.49 -10.98 18.08
N PHE A 140 -21.89 -10.07 18.85
CA PHE A 140 -21.78 -10.22 20.31
C PHE A 140 -22.93 -9.50 21.03
N GLU A 141 -23.49 -10.11 22.09
CA GLU A 141 -24.50 -9.45 22.94
C GLU A 141 -23.96 -8.22 23.71
N SER A 142 -22.64 -8.01 23.69
CA SER A 142 -21.97 -6.87 24.29
C SER A 142 -22.23 -5.56 23.56
N ALA A 143 -22.08 -4.43 24.26
CA ALA A 143 -22.21 -3.11 23.67
C ALA A 143 -21.28 -2.94 22.45
N ARG A 144 -21.86 -2.62 21.29
CA ARG A 144 -21.17 -2.45 19.99
C ARG A 144 -19.92 -1.56 20.07
N TRP A 145 -19.95 -0.56 20.95
CA TRP A 145 -18.84 0.38 21.18
C TRP A 145 -17.57 -0.28 21.72
N ILE A 146 -17.66 -1.38 22.47
CA ILE A 146 -16.48 -2.08 23.01
C ILE A 146 -15.64 -2.64 21.86
N GLY A 147 -16.29 -3.20 20.84
CA GLY A 147 -15.61 -3.71 19.64
C GLY A 147 -14.87 -2.61 18.89
N VAL A 148 -15.52 -1.46 18.69
CA VAL A 148 -14.91 -0.30 18.01
C VAL A 148 -13.67 0.19 18.78
N ILE A 149 -13.77 0.28 20.12
CA ILE A 149 -12.64 0.67 20.97
C ILE A 149 -11.48 -0.33 20.86
N LEU A 150 -11.78 -1.64 20.89
CA LEU A 150 -10.76 -2.69 20.73
C LEU A 150 -10.08 -2.65 19.37
N LEU A 151 -10.84 -2.44 18.28
CA LEU A 151 -10.27 -2.28 16.95
C LEU A 151 -9.35 -1.07 16.89
N LEU A 152 -9.79 0.09 17.40
CA LEU A 152 -8.97 1.30 17.44
C LEU A 152 -7.69 1.08 18.24
N ALA A 153 -7.79 0.42 19.40
CA ALA A 153 -6.63 0.06 20.22
C ALA A 153 -5.67 -0.87 19.46
N LEU A 154 -6.18 -1.89 18.77
CA LEU A 154 -5.38 -2.82 17.96
C LEU A 154 -4.68 -2.10 16.80
N LEU A 155 -5.41 -1.30 16.02
CA LEU A 155 -4.84 -0.54 14.90
C LEU A 155 -3.78 0.46 15.39
N THR A 156 -4.02 1.10 16.53
CA THR A 156 -3.05 2.02 17.16
C THR A 156 -1.81 1.26 17.64
N ALA A 157 -1.98 0.08 18.25
CA ALA A 157 -0.86 -0.75 18.66
C ALA A 157 -0.02 -1.24 17.46
N ILE A 158 -0.67 -1.68 16.38
CA ILE A 158 0.00 -2.05 15.12
C ILE A 158 0.78 -0.85 14.56
N TYR A 159 0.15 0.32 14.50
CA TYR A 159 0.81 1.55 14.06
C TYR A 159 2.07 1.84 14.91
N LEU A 160 1.95 1.83 16.24
CA LEU A 160 3.07 2.10 17.14
C LEU A 160 4.20 1.07 17.00
N THR A 161 3.90 -0.22 16.87
CA THR A 161 4.94 -1.27 16.70
C THR A 161 5.67 -1.16 15.37
N LEU A 162 4.98 -0.81 14.28
CA LEU A 162 5.59 -0.63 12.96
C LEU A 162 6.45 0.64 12.91
N PHE A 163 5.98 1.76 13.47
CA PHE A 163 6.69 3.04 13.39
C PHE A 163 7.78 3.21 14.46
N SER A 164 7.68 2.56 15.63
CA SER A 164 8.75 2.59 16.65
C SER A 164 10.05 1.91 16.20
N ARG A 165 9.97 0.94 15.28
CA ARG A 165 11.15 0.29 14.69
C ARG A 165 11.93 1.20 13.75
N SER A 166 11.26 2.15 13.09
CA SER A 166 11.92 3.15 12.24
C SER A 166 12.83 4.07 13.05
N THR A 167 12.38 4.50 14.24
CA THR A 167 13.16 5.38 15.13
C THR A 167 14.35 4.66 15.78
N ALA A 168 14.27 3.34 15.98
CA ALA A 168 15.41 2.56 16.52
C ALA A 168 16.53 2.38 15.48
N ALA A 169 16.19 2.29 14.19
CA ALA A 169 17.17 2.16 13.12
C ALA A 169 17.96 3.45 12.87
N SER A 170 17.37 4.64 13.08
CA SER A 170 18.10 5.91 12.92
C SER A 170 19.13 6.14 14.04
N LYS A 171 18.91 5.60 15.25
CA LYS A 171 19.85 5.74 16.38
C LYS A 171 21.13 4.91 16.25
N HIS A 172 21.14 3.87 15.40
CA HIS A 172 22.33 3.04 15.17
C HIS A 172 23.18 3.51 13.97
N ALA A 173 22.69 4.48 13.18
CA ALA A 173 23.46 5.08 12.08
C ALA A 173 24.30 6.30 12.53
N GLU A 174 24.10 6.78 13.76
CA GLU A 174 24.80 7.94 14.35
C GLU A 174 25.77 7.57 15.50
N SER A 175 26.01 6.28 15.77
CA SER A 175 27.02 5.80 16.73
C SER A 175 28.15 5.05 16.03
#